data_AF-A0A654M1Y8-F1
#
_entry.id   AF-A0A654M1Y8-F1
#
_cell.length_a   1.000
_cell.length_b   1.000
_cell.length_c   1.000
_cell.angle_alpha   90.00
_cell.angle_beta   90.00
_cell.angle_gamma   90.00
#
_symmetry.space_group_name_H-M   'P 1'
#
loop_
_entity.id
_entity.type
_entity.pdbx_description
1 polymer ?
#
loop_
_entity_poly.entity_id
_entity_poly.type
_entity_poly.pdbx_seq_one_letter_code
_entity_poly.pdbx_strand_id
1 'polypeptide(L)'
;MILDSIIGKNVWFGGYSGTANVLLTRKNIHYKIKDKLIDTGKNHFGAVVSTNCSIGASVIIMPGRWISPDSIIPADIVFSK
;
A
#
# COMPACT_ATOMS: atom_id res chain seq x y z
N MET A 1 9.64 5.73 1.66
CA MET A 1 10.34 4.50 1.18
C MET A 1 9.30 3.52 0.69
N ILE A 2 9.55 2.83 -0.43
CA ILE A 2 8.62 1.87 -1.03
C ILE A 2 9.30 0.51 -1.04
N LEU A 3 8.68 -0.50 -0.42
CA LEU A 3 9.26 -1.83 -0.22
C LEU A 3 8.22 -2.90 -0.54
N ASP A 4 8.65 -4.01 -1.16
CA ASP A 4 7.83 -5.20 -1.46
C ASP A 4 6.45 -4.86 -2.04
N SER A 5 6.41 -3.85 -2.91
CA SER A 5 5.19 -3.23 -3.42
C SER A 5 5.14 -3.32 -4.94
N ILE A 6 3.92 -3.35 -5.47
CA ILE A 6 3.65 -3.25 -6.90
C ILE A 6 3.15 -1.84 -7.16
N ILE A 7 3.86 -1.09 -8.01
CA ILE A 7 3.52 0.28 -8.38
C ILE A 7 3.13 0.33 -9.85
N GLY A 8 1.95 0.86 -10.12
CA GLY A 8 1.42 1.06 -11.46
C GLY A 8 2.14 2.19 -12.20
N LYS A 9 1.75 2.37 -13.47
CA LYS A 9 2.24 3.48 -14.30
C LYS A 9 1.64 4.80 -13.86
N ASN A 10 2.39 5.89 -14.06
CA ASN A 10 1.94 7.26 -13.77
C ASN A 10 1.48 7.46 -12.31
N VAL A 11 2.25 6.93 -11.36
CA VAL A 11 2.00 7.12 -9.92
C VAL A 11 2.94 8.17 -9.37
N TRP A 12 2.39 9.14 -8.65
CA TRP A 12 3.16 10.15 -7.94
C TRP A 12 3.14 9.91 -6.44
N PHE A 13 4.32 9.99 -5.80
CA PHE A 13 4.46 9.95 -4.35
C PHE A 13 5.00 11.29 -3.85
N GLY A 14 4.24 11.94 -2.99
CA GLY A 14 4.69 13.09 -2.23
C GLY A 14 5.84 12.75 -1.29
N GLY A 15 6.57 13.78 -0.87
CA GLY A 15 7.69 13.64 0.06
C GLY A 15 7.27 12.95 1.36
N TYR A 16 8.19 12.18 1.95
CA TYR A 16 7.96 11.41 3.19
C TYR A 16 6.90 10.30 3.10
N SER A 17 6.35 10.03 1.92
CA SER A 17 5.39 8.94 1.74
C SER A 17 6.06 7.60 1.50
N GLY A 18 5.35 6.54 1.83
CA GLY A 18 5.88 5.19 1.73
C GLY A 18 4.91 4.08 2.07
N THR A 19 5.42 2.86 2.01
CA THR A 19 4.70 1.63 2.30
C THR A 19 5.36 0.94 3.49
N ALA A 20 4.58 0.56 4.49
CA ALA A 20 5.00 -0.45 5.44
C ALA A 20 4.82 -1.83 4.80
N ASN A 21 5.82 -2.69 4.91
CA ASN A 21 5.83 -4.03 4.33
C ASN A 21 5.82 -5.15 5.38
N VAL A 22 5.89 -4.86 6.68
CA VAL A 22 5.93 -5.88 7.74
C VAL A 22 4.94 -5.53 8.84
N LEU A 23 4.19 -6.53 9.31
CA LEU A 23 3.36 -6.38 10.51
C LEU A 23 4.24 -6.40 11.77
N LEU A 24 3.89 -5.60 12.77
CA LEU A 24 4.58 -5.61 14.07
C LEU A 24 4.56 -6.99 14.74
N THR A 25 3.53 -7.79 14.46
CA THR A 25 3.38 -9.17 14.95
C THR A 25 4.26 -10.19 14.21
N ARG A 26 4.94 -9.78 13.12
CA ARG A 26 5.74 -10.65 12.22
C ARG A 26 4.96 -11.80 11.56
N LYS A 27 3.62 -11.82 11.69
CA LYS A 27 2.74 -12.77 11.02
C LYS A 27 2.66 -12.51 9.51
N ASN A 28 2.10 -13.48 8.78
CA ASN A 28 1.84 -13.30 7.37
C ASN A 28 0.85 -12.16 7.12
N ILE A 29 1.10 -11.42 6.05
CA ILE A 29 0.25 -10.34 5.58
C ILE A 29 -0.88 -10.95 4.78
N HIS A 30 -2.07 -10.43 5.01
CA HIS A 30 -3.26 -10.84 4.28
C HIS A 30 -3.58 -9.81 3.20
N TYR A 31 -4.03 -10.28 2.05
CA TYR A 31 -4.43 -9.46 0.92
C TYR A 31 -5.90 -9.69 0.58
N LYS A 32 -6.64 -8.62 0.31
CA LYS A 32 -8.06 -8.71 -0.04
C LYS A 32 -8.22 -8.85 -1.55
N ILE A 33 -8.80 -9.97 -2.00
CA ILE A 33 -9.20 -10.21 -3.38
C ILE A 33 -10.72 -10.34 -3.42
N LYS A 34 -11.40 -9.38 -4.08
CA LYS A 34 -12.85 -9.24 -4.02
C LYS A 34 -13.29 -9.12 -2.54
N ASP A 35 -14.17 -9.98 -2.05
CA ASP A 35 -14.63 -9.97 -0.66
C ASP A 35 -13.92 -10.99 0.23
N LYS A 36 -12.83 -11.60 -0.26
CA LYS A 36 -12.07 -12.60 0.48
C LYS A 36 -10.73 -12.06 0.92
N LEU A 37 -10.44 -12.23 2.21
CA LEU A 37 -9.13 -11.96 2.79
C LEU A 37 -8.30 -13.25 2.69
N ILE A 38 -7.17 -13.18 1.99
CA ILE A 38 -6.32 -14.35 1.68
C ILE A 38 -4.97 -14.16 2.37
N ASP A 39 -4.48 -15.21 3.03
CA ASP A 39 -3.10 -15.24 3.53
C ASP A 39 -2.14 -15.31 2.32
N THR A 40 -1.21 -14.36 2.24
CA THR A 40 -0.20 -14.32 1.16
C THR A 40 0.91 -15.35 1.33
N GLY A 41 1.02 -15.98 2.51
CA GLY A 41 2.14 -16.85 2.88
C GLY A 41 3.45 -16.09 3.10
N LYS A 42 3.41 -14.75 3.08
CA LYS A 42 4.59 -13.88 3.21
C LYS A 42 4.42 -12.97 4.42
N ASN A 43 5.48 -12.85 5.21
CA ASN A 43 5.55 -11.88 6.31
C ASN A 43 5.99 -10.48 5.82
N HIS A 44 6.47 -10.36 4.58
CA HIS A 44 6.83 -9.11 3.92
C HIS A 44 5.97 -8.88 2.66
N PHE A 45 5.18 -7.79 2.66
CA PHE A 45 4.37 -7.35 1.53
C PHE A 45 3.88 -5.92 1.78
N GLY A 46 4.30 -4.97 0.94
CA GLY A 46 3.94 -3.56 1.07
C GLY A 46 2.54 -3.27 0.56
N ALA A 47 2.42 -2.68 -0.61
CA ALA A 47 1.15 -2.30 -1.18
C ALA A 47 1.08 -2.61 -2.68
N VAL A 48 -0.14 -2.63 -3.20
CA VAL A 48 -0.43 -2.58 -4.64
C VAL A 48 -1.01 -1.21 -4.93
N VAL A 49 -0.25 -0.34 -5.57
CA VAL A 49 -0.72 0.99 -5.98
C VAL A 49 -0.99 0.96 -7.47
N SER A 50 -2.24 1.13 -7.88
CA SER A 50 -2.64 1.04 -9.29
C SER A 50 -2.17 2.25 -10.12
N THR A 51 -2.52 2.26 -11.40
CA THR A 51 -2.14 3.33 -12.34
C THR A 51 -2.78 4.68 -12.01
N ASN A 52 -2.12 5.77 -12.40
CA ASN A 52 -2.62 7.16 -12.29
C ASN A 52 -2.93 7.64 -10.87
N CYS A 53 -2.35 7.01 -9.85
CA CYS A 53 -2.57 7.44 -8.47
C CYS A 53 -1.69 8.62 -8.09
N SER A 54 -2.22 9.52 -7.26
CA SER A 54 -1.46 10.60 -6.62
C SER A 54 -1.50 10.43 -5.11
N ILE A 55 -0.34 10.11 -4.52
CA ILE A 55 -0.19 9.94 -3.09
C ILE A 55 0.39 11.23 -2.51
N GLY A 56 -0.35 11.90 -1.62
CA GLY A 56 0.09 13.11 -0.94
C GLY A 56 1.34 12.91 -0.11
N ALA A 57 1.89 13.99 0.46
CA ALA A 57 3.06 13.93 1.34
C ALA A 57 2.74 13.27 2.69
N SER A 58 3.75 12.67 3.32
CA SER A 58 3.64 12.02 4.64
C SER A 58 2.55 10.94 4.71
N VAL A 59 2.31 10.22 3.62
CA VAL A 59 1.34 9.12 3.59
C VAL A 59 2.03 7.79 3.88
N ILE A 60 1.49 7.03 4.82
CA ILE A 60 1.94 5.66 5.10
C ILE A 60 0.87 4.67 4.66
N ILE A 61 1.20 3.84 3.68
CA ILE A 61 0.34 2.75 3.21
C ILE A 61 0.67 1.48 4.00
N MET A 62 -0.33 0.89 4.63
CA MET A 62 -0.16 -0.30 5.48
C MET A 62 0.10 -1.57 4.64
N PRO A 63 0.67 -2.62 5.26
CA PRO A 63 0.95 -3.87 4.56
C PRO A 63 -0.30 -4.50 3.96
N GLY A 64 -0.16 -5.05 2.75
CA GLY A 64 -1.21 -5.74 2.01
C GLY A 64 -2.35 -4.85 1.48
N ARG A 65 -2.14 -3.53 1.36
CA ARG A 65 -3.20 -2.62 0.87
C ARG A 65 -3.18 -2.39 -0.62
N TRP A 66 -4.36 -2.22 -1.17
CA TRP A 66 -4.57 -1.93 -2.59
C TRP A 66 -5.16 -0.54 -2.74
N ILE A 67 -4.51 0.28 -3.56
CA ILE A 67 -5.03 1.59 -3.97
C ILE A 67 -5.57 1.44 -5.38
N SER A 68 -6.86 1.75 -5.55
CA SER A 68 -7.58 1.68 -6.83
C SER A 68 -6.97 2.64 -7.88
N PRO A 69 -7.15 2.36 -9.19
CA PRO A 69 -6.72 3.28 -10.24
C PRO A 69 -7.28 4.70 -10.05
N ASP A 70 -6.54 5.70 -10.54
CA ASP A 70 -6.95 7.12 -10.57
C ASP A 70 -7.25 7.73 -9.17
N SER A 71 -6.77 7.08 -8.09
CA SER A 71 -7.03 7.54 -6.72
C SER A 71 -6.11 8.68 -6.32
N ILE A 72 -6.66 9.64 -5.57
CA ILE A 72 -5.89 10.71 -4.91
C ILE A 72 -5.97 10.48 -3.40
N ILE A 73 -4.82 10.23 -2.77
CA ILE A 73 -4.71 10.10 -1.32
C ILE A 73 -4.20 11.44 -0.77
N PRO A 74 -4.96 12.14 0.09
CA PRO A 74 -4.52 13.37 0.72
C PRO A 74 -3.24 13.18 1.56
N ALA A 75 -2.52 14.28 1.79
CA ALA A 75 -1.35 14.27 2.66
C ALA A 75 -1.72 13.92 4.10
N ASP A 76 -0.73 13.43 4.86
CA ASP A 76 -0.84 13.13 6.30
C ASP A 76 -1.89 12.03 6.63
N ILE A 77 -1.97 11.01 5.77
CA ILE A 77 -2.89 9.87 5.90
C ILE A 77 -2.13 8.58 6.20
N VAL A 78 -2.64 7.79 7.14
CA VAL A 78 -2.32 6.37 7.27
C VAL A 78 -3.38 5.56 6.52
N PHE A 79 -3.01 4.97 5.39
CA PHE A 79 -3.92 4.20 4.53
C PHE A 79 -3.95 2.73 4.96
N SER A 80 -5.06 2.30 5.55
CA SER A 80 -5.24 0.95 6.12
C SER A 80 -6.45 0.19 5.59
N LYS A 81 -7.16 0.74 4.60
CA LYS A 81 -8.35 0.12 4.00
C LYS A 81 -7.97 -0.88 2.92
#